data_AF-A0A535CDF2-F1
#
_entry.id   AF-A0A535CDF2-F1
#
_cell.length_a   1.000
_cell.length_b   1.000
_cell.length_c   1.000
_cell.angle_alpha   90.00
_cell.angle_beta   90.00
_cell.angle_gamma   90.00
#
_symmetry.space_group_name_H-M   'P 1'
#
loop_
_entity.id
_entity.type
_entity.pdbx_description
1 polymer ?
#
loop_
_entity_poly.entity_id
_entity_poly.type
_entity_poly.pdbx_seq_one_letter_code
_entity_poly.pdbx_strand_id
1 'polypeptide(L)'
;MSSGTQGIVRRAGLAAFFAAVAAVLGLVTIGLFFSIGQPWGTLNDVALLVMTLAVGPLMLAFWELGGLTPTPLALAAQTAGWVAMLGWGVLHVLFILGALTFDYGAPATDGLALESVAQVVIGLWIAGACLLAGSWLGWQRWLGVVTGVGWALAGIGLLAGGMNHPFSYAGGIGYLLVFPIWAFLMGRLFTSIAVDGGNPQAAHAR
;
A
#
# COMPACT_ATOMS: atom_id res chain seq x y z
N MET A 1 -14.85 -6.35 -21.09
CA MET A 1 -13.82 -5.42 -20.57
C MET A 1 -13.13 -4.76 -21.75
N SER A 2 -12.83 -3.44 -21.69
CA SER A 2 -12.15 -2.76 -22.79
C SER A 2 -10.67 -3.18 -22.91
N SER A 3 -10.05 -2.99 -24.07
CA SER A 3 -8.60 -3.20 -24.24
C SER A 3 -7.78 -2.29 -23.31
N GLY A 4 -8.27 -1.07 -23.06
CA GLY A 4 -7.69 -0.13 -22.09
C GLY A 4 -7.67 -0.70 -20.68
N THR A 5 -8.80 -1.25 -20.23
CA THR A 5 -8.92 -1.86 -18.90
C THR A 5 -8.00 -3.07 -18.75
N GLN A 6 -7.90 -3.95 -19.76
CA GLN A 6 -6.94 -5.06 -19.73
C GLN A 6 -5.49 -4.59 -19.57
N GLY A 7 -5.12 -3.51 -20.28
CA GLY A 7 -3.79 -2.90 -20.16
C GLY A 7 -3.52 -2.34 -18.76
N ILE A 8 -4.52 -1.71 -18.13
CA ILE A 8 -4.41 -1.21 -16.75
C ILE A 8 -4.21 -2.37 -15.78
N VAL A 9 -5.06 -3.40 -15.85
CA VAL A 9 -4.99 -4.56 -14.94
C VAL A 9 -3.66 -5.30 -15.09
N ARG A 10 -3.14 -5.46 -16.32
CA ARG A 10 -1.81 -6.04 -16.54
C ARG A 10 -0.70 -5.24 -15.86
N ARG A 11 -0.70 -3.90 -15.99
CA ARG A 11 0.29 -3.03 -15.34
C ARG A 11 0.16 -3.07 -13.82
N ALA A 12 -1.06 -3.12 -13.30
CA ALA A 12 -1.31 -3.28 -11.87
C ALA A 12 -0.79 -4.62 -11.33
N GLY A 13 -0.89 -5.70 -12.11
CA GLY A 13 -0.29 -6.99 -11.75
C GLY A 13 1.22 -6.91 -11.58
N LEU A 14 1.92 -6.28 -12.53
CA LEU A 14 3.36 -6.04 -12.44
C LEU A 14 3.72 -5.13 -11.25
N ALA A 15 2.98 -4.04 -11.07
CA ALA A 15 3.18 -3.12 -9.95
C ALA A 15 2.99 -3.83 -8.60
N ALA A 16 2.01 -4.72 -8.48
CA ALA A 16 1.78 -5.48 -7.25
C ALA A 16 2.94 -6.45 -6.94
N PHE A 17 3.55 -7.07 -7.96
CA PHE A 17 4.78 -7.84 -7.77
C PHE A 17 5.96 -6.95 -7.33
N PHE A 18 6.14 -5.78 -7.95
CA PHE A 18 7.16 -4.82 -7.50
C PHE A 18 6.92 -4.37 -6.05
N ALA A 19 5.67 -4.09 -5.68
CA ALA A 19 5.30 -3.73 -4.33
C ALA A 19 5.64 -4.86 -3.34
N ALA A 20 5.34 -6.10 -3.69
CA ALA A 20 5.66 -7.26 -2.86
C ALA A 20 7.18 -7.43 -2.66
N VAL A 21 7.97 -7.32 -3.74
CA VAL A 21 9.43 -7.40 -3.66
C VAL A 21 10.00 -6.24 -2.83
N ALA A 22 9.55 -5.01 -3.09
CA ALA A 22 9.97 -3.83 -2.35
C ALA A 22 9.61 -3.94 -0.86
N ALA A 23 8.44 -4.46 -0.51
CA ALA A 23 8.04 -4.71 0.87
C ALA A 23 8.94 -5.73 1.57
N VAL A 24 9.31 -6.83 0.89
CA VAL A 24 10.25 -7.82 1.44
C VAL A 24 11.63 -7.21 1.63
N LEU A 25 12.13 -6.43 0.66
CA LEU A 25 13.38 -5.70 0.79
C LEU A 25 13.32 -4.71 1.95
N GLY A 26 12.21 -3.99 2.11
CA GLY A 26 11.93 -3.11 3.24
C GLY A 26 12.04 -3.87 4.57
N LEU A 27 11.34 -4.99 4.71
CA LEU A 27 11.39 -5.82 5.92
C LEU A 27 12.81 -6.31 6.26
N VAL A 28 13.57 -6.75 5.25
CA VAL A 28 14.95 -7.21 5.46
C VAL A 28 15.86 -6.04 5.87
N THR A 29 15.77 -4.92 5.16
CA THR A 29 16.63 -3.75 5.38
C THR A 29 16.34 -3.05 6.71
N ILE A 30 15.08 -2.99 7.18
CA ILE A 30 14.78 -2.45 8.51
C ILE A 30 15.36 -3.32 9.62
N GLY A 31 15.34 -4.65 9.47
CA GLY A 31 15.98 -5.57 10.42
C GLY A 31 17.50 -5.39 10.47
N LEU A 32 18.14 -5.21 9.31
CA LEU A 32 19.56 -4.90 9.21
C LEU A 32 19.89 -3.52 9.78
N PHE A 33 19.02 -2.53 9.58
CA PHE A 33 19.18 -1.20 10.16
C PHE A 33 19.20 -1.24 11.68
N PHE A 34 18.26 -1.94 12.32
CA PHE A 34 18.26 -2.10 13.78
C PHE A 34 19.47 -2.86 14.32
N SER A 35 20.14 -3.65 13.49
CA SER A 35 21.30 -4.47 13.90
C SER A 35 22.65 -3.80 13.62
N ILE A 36 22.77 -3.07 12.51
CA ILE A 36 24.05 -2.58 11.94
C ILE A 36 24.03 -1.04 11.77
N GLY A 37 22.86 -0.43 11.58
CA GLY A 37 22.72 1.00 11.29
C GLY A 37 22.78 1.32 9.79
N GLN A 38 23.36 2.46 9.43
CA GLN A 38 23.47 2.91 8.03
C GLN A 38 24.47 2.04 7.23
N PRO A 39 24.28 1.83 5.91
CA PRO A 39 23.32 2.48 5.00
C PRO A 39 21.95 1.78 4.91
N TRP A 40 21.68 0.78 5.76
CA TRP A 40 20.49 -0.06 5.64
C TRP A 40 19.19 0.72 5.90
N GLY A 41 19.24 1.80 6.69
CA GLY A 41 18.10 2.69 6.90
C GLY A 41 17.67 3.36 5.60
N THR A 42 18.60 4.00 4.88
CA THR A 42 18.28 4.63 3.58
C THR A 42 17.77 3.62 2.55
N LEU A 43 18.32 2.40 2.53
CA LEU A 43 17.81 1.35 1.64
C LEU A 43 16.39 0.91 2.01
N ASN A 44 16.06 0.90 3.31
CA ASN A 44 14.70 0.67 3.77
C ASN A 44 13.76 1.76 3.27
N ASP A 45 14.11 3.03 3.47
CA ASP A 45 13.29 4.17 3.06
C ASP A 45 13.00 4.14 1.54
N VAL A 46 14.01 3.84 0.71
CA VAL A 46 13.83 3.67 -0.74
C VAL A 46 12.90 2.50 -1.07
N ALA A 47 13.02 1.38 -0.35
CA ALA A 47 12.14 0.23 -0.55
C ALA A 47 10.68 0.57 -0.18
N LEU A 48 10.45 1.28 0.93
CA LEU A 48 9.12 1.74 1.32
C LEU A 48 8.55 2.74 0.30
N LEU A 49 9.37 3.61 -0.27
CA LEU A 49 8.96 4.52 -1.34
C LEU A 49 8.47 3.77 -2.58
N VAL A 50 9.26 2.81 -3.08
CA VAL A 50 8.86 1.98 -4.23
C VAL A 50 7.58 1.20 -3.92
N MET A 51 7.50 0.62 -2.72
CA MET A 51 6.32 -0.12 -2.27
C MET A 51 5.07 0.78 -2.28
N THR A 52 5.13 1.96 -1.68
CA THR A 52 3.98 2.87 -1.57
C THR A 52 3.54 3.40 -2.94
N LEU A 53 4.48 3.84 -3.79
CA LEU A 53 4.14 4.34 -5.13
C LEU A 53 3.58 3.24 -6.03
N ALA A 54 4.03 2.00 -5.85
CA ALA A 54 3.49 0.86 -6.58
C ALA A 54 2.02 0.57 -6.25
N VAL A 55 1.47 1.07 -5.14
CA VAL A 55 0.03 0.97 -4.81
C VAL A 55 -0.83 1.73 -5.83
N GLY A 56 -0.34 2.81 -6.44
CA GLY A 56 -1.11 3.65 -7.37
C GLY A 56 -1.76 2.87 -8.54
N PRO A 57 -0.98 2.06 -9.29
CA PRO A 57 -1.52 1.15 -10.29
C PRO A 57 -2.53 0.13 -9.75
N LEU A 58 -2.38 -0.36 -8.52
CA LEU A 58 -3.39 -1.24 -7.90
C LEU A 58 -4.68 -0.46 -7.70
N MET A 59 -4.61 0.80 -7.25
CA MET A 59 -5.81 1.63 -7.09
C MET A 59 -6.58 1.79 -8.39
N LEU A 60 -5.87 2.00 -9.50
CA LEU A 60 -6.48 2.02 -10.84
C LEU A 60 -7.16 0.70 -11.21
N ALA A 61 -6.53 -0.44 -10.93
CA ALA A 61 -7.15 -1.74 -11.21
C ALA A 61 -8.42 -1.98 -10.38
N PHE A 62 -8.43 -1.59 -9.10
CA PHE A 62 -9.64 -1.66 -8.26
C PHE A 62 -10.76 -0.79 -8.82
N TRP A 63 -10.46 0.42 -9.29
CA TRP A 63 -11.43 1.30 -9.92
C TRP A 63 -12.07 0.65 -11.16
N GLU A 64 -11.24 0.12 -12.04
CA GLU A 64 -11.63 -0.45 -13.32
C GLU A 64 -12.34 -1.81 -13.23
N LEU A 65 -11.90 -2.68 -12.31
CA LEU A 65 -12.49 -4.01 -12.12
C LEU A 65 -13.85 -3.95 -11.41
N GLY A 66 -14.22 -2.80 -10.87
CA GLY A 66 -15.55 -2.58 -10.34
C GLY A 66 -15.76 -3.10 -8.92
N GLY A 67 -17.00 -2.98 -8.49
CA GLY A 67 -17.47 -3.20 -7.12
C GLY A 67 -18.61 -2.23 -6.89
N LEU A 68 -18.41 -1.27 -5.98
CA LEU A 68 -19.25 -0.08 -5.87
C LEU A 68 -18.80 1.09 -6.77
N THR A 69 -17.84 0.88 -7.68
CA THR A 69 -17.44 1.88 -8.69
C THR A 69 -18.24 1.71 -9.99
N PRO A 70 -18.53 2.80 -10.74
CA PRO A 70 -18.22 4.19 -10.42
C PRO A 70 -19.36 4.85 -9.63
N THR A 71 -19.09 5.31 -8.40
CA THR A 71 -19.99 6.20 -7.62
C THR A 71 -19.23 7.47 -7.22
N PRO A 72 -19.93 8.60 -6.96
CA PRO A 72 -19.26 9.83 -6.54
C PRO A 72 -18.43 9.67 -5.26
N LEU A 73 -18.93 8.90 -4.29
CA LEU A 73 -18.19 8.58 -3.06
C LEU A 73 -16.94 7.75 -3.35
N ALA A 74 -17.03 6.76 -4.24
CA ALA A 74 -15.86 5.99 -4.64
C ALA A 74 -14.83 6.87 -5.38
N LEU A 75 -15.27 7.83 -6.19
CA LEU A 75 -14.37 8.77 -6.86
C LEU A 75 -13.64 9.67 -5.85
N ALA A 76 -14.37 10.17 -4.85
CA ALA A 76 -13.79 10.97 -3.77
C ALA A 76 -12.76 10.17 -2.97
N ALA A 77 -13.08 8.92 -2.60
CA ALA A 77 -12.16 8.02 -1.92
C ALA A 77 -10.93 7.72 -2.78
N GLN A 78 -11.11 7.44 -4.07
CA GLN A 78 -10.03 7.20 -5.03
C GLN A 78 -9.10 8.40 -5.15
N THR A 79 -9.66 9.60 -5.24
CA THR A 79 -8.90 10.86 -5.30
C THR A 79 -8.10 11.08 -4.01
N ALA A 80 -8.73 10.87 -2.85
CA ALA A 80 -8.05 10.99 -1.56
C ALA A 80 -6.89 9.99 -1.44
N GLY A 81 -7.07 8.74 -1.89
CA GLY A 81 -6.01 7.73 -1.93
C GLY A 81 -4.81 8.15 -2.77
N TRP A 82 -5.03 8.72 -3.96
CA TRP A 82 -3.94 9.23 -4.81
C TRP A 82 -3.23 10.43 -4.20
N VAL A 83 -3.98 11.42 -3.69
CA VAL A 83 -3.40 12.60 -3.05
C VAL A 83 -2.55 12.17 -1.85
N ALA A 84 -3.04 11.24 -1.03
CA ALA A 84 -2.29 10.70 0.10
C ALA A 84 -1.02 9.96 -0.35
N MET A 85 -1.13 9.03 -1.31
CA MET A 85 0.03 8.29 -1.83
C MET A 85 1.10 9.20 -2.42
N LEU A 86 0.71 10.20 -3.22
CA LEU A 86 1.65 11.16 -3.82
C LEU A 86 2.25 12.09 -2.77
N GLY A 87 1.43 12.60 -1.84
CA GLY A 87 1.90 13.44 -0.73
C GLY A 87 2.89 12.70 0.16
N TRP A 88 2.58 11.46 0.54
CA TRP A 88 3.48 10.55 1.25
C TRP A 88 4.80 10.39 0.47
N GLY A 89 4.72 10.08 -0.83
CA GLY A 89 5.92 9.88 -1.66
C GLY A 89 6.81 11.12 -1.74
N VAL A 90 6.24 12.32 -1.86
CA VAL A 90 7.00 13.58 -1.89
C VAL A 90 7.69 13.83 -0.56
N LEU A 91 6.97 13.72 0.56
CA LEU A 91 7.54 13.92 1.90
C LEU A 91 8.67 12.92 2.17
N HIS A 92 8.45 11.66 1.81
CA HIS A 92 9.44 10.61 2.04
C HIS A 92 10.69 10.77 1.16
N VAL A 93 10.54 11.26 -0.09
CA VAL A 93 11.70 11.64 -0.91
C VAL A 93 12.49 12.78 -0.27
N LEU A 94 11.81 13.82 0.23
CA LEU A 94 12.47 14.94 0.91
C LEU A 94 13.22 14.47 2.17
N PHE A 95 12.66 13.50 2.90
CA PHE A 95 13.32 12.85 4.03
C PHE A 95 14.57 12.08 3.60
N ILE A 96 14.49 11.23 2.57
CA ILE A 96 15.64 10.49 2.02
C ILE A 96 16.77 11.43 1.57
N LEU A 97 16.42 12.57 0.99
CA LEU A 97 17.39 13.59 0.55
C LEU A 97 17.94 14.46 1.69
N GLY A 98 17.47 14.26 2.92
CA GLY A 98 17.90 15.03 4.10
C GLY A 98 17.33 16.46 4.16
N ALA A 99 16.34 16.78 3.35
CA ALA A 99 15.63 18.07 3.40
C ALA A 99 14.58 18.11 4.52
N LEU A 100 14.13 16.94 4.98
CA LEU A 100 13.30 16.75 6.17
C LEU A 100 13.98 15.77 7.12
N THR A 101 13.67 15.89 8.41
CA THR A 101 14.11 14.96 9.46
C THR A 101 12.90 14.48 10.25
N PHE A 102 12.88 13.20 10.60
CA PHE A 102 11.80 12.59 11.37
C PHE A 102 12.32 12.10 12.72
N ASP A 103 11.65 12.52 13.79
CA ASP A 103 11.82 11.94 15.11
C ASP A 103 10.77 10.84 15.31
N TYR A 104 11.18 9.59 15.09
CA TYR A 104 10.31 8.44 15.31
C TYR A 104 10.14 8.09 16.80
N GLY A 105 10.95 8.66 17.70
CA GLY A 105 10.88 8.40 19.14
C GLY A 105 9.76 9.15 19.85
N ALA A 106 9.29 10.25 19.26
CA ALA A 106 8.23 11.11 19.78
C ALA A 106 6.94 11.00 18.94
N PRO A 107 5.78 11.49 19.45
CA PRO A 107 4.61 11.69 18.62
C PRO A 107 4.94 12.52 17.36
N ALA A 108 4.42 12.09 16.22
CA ALA A 108 4.74 12.69 14.94
C ALA A 108 4.34 14.17 14.88
N THR A 109 5.28 15.03 14.50
CA THR A 109 5.07 16.45 14.19
C THR A 109 5.47 16.78 12.75
N ASP A 110 5.12 17.97 12.28
CA ASP A 110 5.58 18.54 11.01
C ASP A 110 5.41 17.60 9.80
N GLY A 111 6.48 17.32 9.07
CA GLY A 111 6.47 16.43 7.91
C GLY A 111 6.05 15.00 8.26
N LEU A 112 6.48 14.47 9.41
CA LEU A 112 6.12 13.11 9.83
C LEU A 112 4.63 13.01 10.16
N ALA A 113 4.02 14.07 10.69
CA ALA A 113 2.58 14.10 10.94
C ALA A 113 1.79 14.03 9.63
N LEU A 114 2.18 14.81 8.62
CA LEU A 114 1.56 14.77 7.29
C LEU A 114 1.74 13.41 6.62
N GLU A 115 2.94 12.84 6.71
CA GLU A 115 3.23 11.50 6.20
C GLU A 115 2.38 10.43 6.89
N SER A 116 2.24 10.51 8.22
CA SER A 116 1.43 9.58 9.00
C SER A 116 -0.06 9.69 8.66
N VAL A 117 -0.60 10.90 8.49
CA VAL A 117 -1.98 11.11 8.03
C VAL A 117 -2.19 10.52 6.62
N ALA A 118 -1.23 10.75 5.71
CA ALA A 118 -1.30 10.17 4.38
C ALA A 118 -1.27 8.63 4.44
N GLN A 119 -0.43 8.04 5.30
CA GLN A 119 -0.40 6.59 5.52
C GLN A 119 -1.73 6.06 6.05
N VAL A 120 -2.41 6.79 6.94
CA VAL A 120 -3.77 6.45 7.39
C VAL A 120 -4.75 6.43 6.24
N VAL A 121 -4.76 7.47 5.41
CA VAL A 121 -5.67 7.55 4.26
C VAL A 121 -5.41 6.42 3.25
N ILE A 122 -4.13 6.09 2.98
CA ILE A 122 -3.76 4.96 2.10
C ILE A 122 -4.26 3.65 2.70
N GLY A 123 -4.03 3.42 4.00
CA GLY A 123 -4.48 2.20 4.68
C GLY A 123 -5.99 2.02 4.65
N LEU A 124 -6.73 3.09 4.98
CA LEU A 124 -8.19 3.09 4.90
C LEU A 124 -8.69 2.87 3.47
N TRP A 125 -8.01 3.45 2.48
CA TRP A 125 -8.32 3.21 1.07
C TRP A 125 -8.12 1.73 0.71
N ILE A 126 -6.99 1.10 1.09
CA ILE A 126 -6.72 -0.32 0.79
C ILE A 126 -7.79 -1.21 1.41
N ALA A 127 -8.10 -1.00 2.69
CA ALA A 127 -9.09 -1.79 3.41
C ALA A 127 -10.50 -1.61 2.80
N GLY A 128 -10.90 -0.36 2.55
CA GLY A 128 -12.19 -0.03 1.94
C GLY A 128 -12.33 -0.60 0.53
N ALA A 129 -11.31 -0.43 -0.33
CA ALA A 129 -11.30 -0.97 -1.68
C ALA A 129 -11.43 -2.50 -1.69
N CYS A 130 -10.76 -3.19 -0.77
CA CYS A 130 -10.90 -4.64 -0.62
C CYS A 130 -12.31 -5.04 -0.15
N LEU A 131 -12.83 -4.40 0.90
CA LEU A 131 -14.17 -4.69 1.43
C LEU A 131 -15.26 -4.51 0.37
N LEU A 132 -15.15 -3.45 -0.44
CA LEU A 132 -16.14 -3.05 -1.42
C LEU A 132 -15.89 -3.60 -2.83
N ALA A 133 -14.84 -4.41 -3.00
CA ALA A 133 -14.58 -5.10 -4.25
C ALA A 133 -15.72 -6.06 -4.61
N GLY A 134 -15.97 -6.21 -5.92
CA GLY A 134 -16.93 -7.17 -6.44
C GLY A 134 -16.55 -8.63 -6.17
N SER A 135 -17.30 -9.56 -6.74
CA SER A 135 -17.06 -11.01 -6.57
C SER A 135 -15.72 -11.49 -7.13
N TRP A 136 -15.04 -10.66 -7.93
CA TRP A 136 -13.70 -10.92 -8.47
C TRP A 136 -12.60 -11.00 -7.40
N LEU A 137 -12.82 -10.40 -6.23
CA LEU A 137 -11.89 -10.48 -5.11
C LEU A 137 -12.40 -11.49 -4.10
N GLY A 138 -11.78 -12.67 -4.11
CA GLY A 138 -12.07 -13.77 -3.21
C GLY A 138 -11.49 -13.55 -1.81
N TRP A 139 -10.86 -14.59 -1.24
CA TRP A 139 -10.33 -14.55 0.13
C TRP A 139 -9.19 -13.52 0.32
N GLN A 140 -8.50 -13.14 -0.76
CA GLN A 140 -7.48 -12.08 -0.77
C GLN A 140 -8.03 -10.75 -0.25
N ARG A 141 -9.35 -10.56 -0.32
CA ARG A 141 -10.08 -9.46 0.33
C ARG A 141 -9.67 -9.28 1.78
N TRP A 142 -9.69 -10.34 2.56
CA TRP A 142 -9.47 -10.26 4.00
C TRP A 142 -8.01 -9.92 4.34
N LEU A 143 -7.06 -10.46 3.57
CA LEU A 143 -5.66 -10.04 3.68
C LEU A 143 -5.50 -8.55 3.34
N GLY A 144 -6.21 -8.05 2.34
CA GLY A 144 -6.21 -6.63 1.98
C GLY A 144 -6.79 -5.75 3.07
N VAL A 145 -7.88 -6.19 3.72
CA VAL A 145 -8.44 -5.50 4.89
C VAL A 145 -7.44 -5.43 6.04
N VAL A 146 -6.82 -6.56 6.40
CA VAL A 146 -5.81 -6.61 7.48
C VAL A 146 -4.62 -5.73 7.12
N THR A 147 -4.18 -5.76 5.86
CA THR A 147 -3.11 -4.90 5.34
C THR A 147 -3.47 -3.43 5.50
N GLY A 148 -4.62 -3.00 4.99
CA GLY A 148 -5.05 -1.60 5.06
C GLY A 148 -5.25 -1.11 6.50
N VAL A 149 -5.81 -1.93 7.38
CA VAL A 149 -5.91 -1.62 8.81
C VAL A 149 -4.51 -1.50 9.44
N GLY A 150 -3.57 -2.38 9.08
CA GLY A 150 -2.18 -2.29 9.54
C GLY A 150 -1.50 -0.98 9.13
N TRP A 151 -1.63 -0.58 7.86
CA TRP A 151 -1.14 0.72 7.38
C TRP A 151 -1.73 1.88 8.19
N ALA A 152 -3.05 1.85 8.44
CA ALA A 152 -3.70 2.89 9.21
C ALA A 152 -3.25 2.92 10.67
N LEU A 153 -3.12 1.77 11.32
CA LEU A 153 -2.65 1.67 12.70
C LEU A 153 -1.19 2.15 12.85
N ALA A 154 -0.33 1.90 11.85
CA ALA A 154 1.04 2.39 11.86
C ALA A 154 1.06 3.93 11.88
N GLY A 155 0.31 4.59 10.99
CA GLY A 155 0.20 6.05 10.97
C GLY A 155 -0.43 6.62 12.24
N ILE A 156 -1.51 5.99 12.75
CA ILE A 156 -2.15 6.40 14.02
C ILE A 156 -1.17 6.26 15.19
N GLY A 157 -0.40 5.18 15.25
CA GLY A 157 0.59 4.95 16.30
C GLY A 157 1.67 6.01 16.32
N LEU A 158 2.21 6.36 15.15
CA LEU A 158 3.18 7.44 14.99
C LEU A 158 2.62 8.78 15.46
N LEU A 159 1.39 9.13 15.06
CA LEU A 159 0.70 10.35 15.51
C LEU A 159 0.45 10.40 17.02
N ALA A 160 0.09 9.26 17.63
CA ALA A 160 -0.30 9.21 19.03
C ALA A 160 0.90 9.16 19.99
N GLY A 161 1.97 8.47 19.62
CA GLY A 161 3.06 8.15 20.55
C GLY A 161 4.37 7.73 19.92
N GLY A 162 4.58 7.97 18.63
CA GLY A 162 5.79 7.56 17.92
C GLY A 162 5.90 6.04 17.72
N MET A 163 7.10 5.57 17.38
CA MET A 163 7.35 4.18 17.00
C MET A 163 7.15 3.18 18.15
N ASN A 164 7.26 3.64 19.40
CA ASN A 164 7.10 2.81 20.58
C ASN A 164 5.63 2.62 20.98
N HIS A 165 4.70 3.30 20.33
CA HIS A 165 3.28 3.15 20.62
C HIS A 165 2.77 1.75 20.18
N PRO A 166 1.91 1.06 20.97
CA PRO A 166 1.39 -0.27 20.62
C PRO A 166 0.77 -0.37 19.21
N PHE A 167 0.10 0.69 18.76
CA PHE A 167 -0.45 0.73 17.40
C PHE A 167 0.62 0.78 16.30
N SER A 168 1.79 1.35 16.57
CA SER A 168 2.91 1.35 15.63
C SER A 168 3.42 -0.09 15.42
N TYR A 169 3.52 -0.88 16.49
CA TYR A 169 3.89 -2.31 16.40
C TYR A 169 2.83 -3.15 15.70
N ALA A 170 1.57 -3.03 16.12
CA ALA A 170 0.46 -3.75 15.50
C ALA A 170 0.30 -3.38 14.02
N GLY A 171 0.45 -2.09 13.71
CA GLY A 171 0.45 -1.56 12.37
C GLY A 171 1.60 -2.10 11.52
N GLY A 172 2.81 -2.15 12.10
CA GLY A 172 4.00 -2.72 11.48
C GLY A 172 3.82 -4.16 11.00
N ILE A 173 3.05 -4.98 11.73
CA ILE A 173 2.72 -6.35 11.30
C ILE A 173 1.90 -6.33 10.00
N GLY A 174 0.81 -5.57 9.94
CA GLY A 174 -0.01 -5.50 8.73
C GLY A 174 0.73 -4.81 7.57
N TYR A 175 1.51 -3.77 7.89
CA TYR A 175 2.28 -2.95 6.95
C TYR A 175 3.46 -3.71 6.31
N LEU A 176 4.24 -4.46 7.09
CA LEU A 176 5.49 -5.08 6.62
C LEU A 176 5.40 -6.60 6.45
N LEU A 177 4.53 -7.31 7.18
CA LEU A 177 4.44 -8.77 7.11
C LEU A 177 3.27 -9.23 6.24
N VAL A 178 2.09 -8.63 6.42
CA VAL A 178 0.88 -9.04 5.67
C VAL A 178 0.86 -8.45 4.26
N PHE A 179 1.25 -7.17 4.12
CA PHE A 179 1.30 -6.47 2.83
C PHE A 179 2.03 -7.24 1.72
N PRO A 180 3.29 -7.73 1.88
CA PRO A 180 3.99 -8.42 0.79
C PRO A 180 3.24 -9.66 0.29
N ILE A 181 2.61 -10.41 1.20
CA ILE A 181 1.81 -11.59 0.86
C ILE A 181 0.58 -11.17 0.06
N TRP A 182 -0.15 -10.16 0.56
CA TRP A 182 -1.32 -9.64 -0.14
C TRP A 182 -0.95 -9.09 -1.53
N ALA A 183 0.07 -8.24 -1.63
CA ALA A 183 0.53 -7.67 -2.88
C ALA A 183 0.96 -8.74 -3.89
N PHE A 184 1.67 -9.78 -3.46
CA PHE A 184 2.03 -10.90 -4.32
C PHE A 184 0.80 -11.63 -4.87
N LEU A 185 -0.19 -11.90 -4.02
CA LEU A 185 -1.43 -12.54 -4.44
C LEU A 185 -2.27 -11.67 -5.38
N MET A 186 -2.30 -10.35 -5.14
CA MET A 186 -2.93 -9.40 -6.06
C MET A 186 -2.20 -9.36 -7.41
N GLY A 187 -0.87 -9.44 -7.42
CA GLY A 187 -0.07 -9.55 -8.65
C GLY A 187 -0.45 -10.77 -9.49
N ARG A 188 -0.58 -11.92 -8.83
CA ARG A 188 -1.07 -13.15 -9.48
C ARG A 188 -2.49 -13.01 -10.01
N LEU A 189 -3.41 -12.48 -9.20
CA LEU A 189 -4.82 -12.32 -9.56
C LEU A 189 -5.00 -11.34 -10.73
N PHE A 190 -4.37 -10.17 -10.70
CA PHE A 190 -4.46 -9.23 -11.80
C PHE A 190 -3.84 -9.77 -13.09
N THR A 191 -2.74 -10.51 -12.98
CA THR A 191 -2.14 -11.18 -14.15
C THR A 191 -3.09 -12.22 -14.75
N SER A 192 -3.76 -13.04 -13.93
CA SER A 192 -4.72 -14.04 -14.45
C SER A 192 -5.93 -13.38 -15.10
N ILE A 193 -6.51 -12.36 -14.45
CA ILE A 193 -7.64 -11.60 -15.02
C ILE A 193 -7.26 -10.97 -16.36
N ALA A 194 -6.04 -10.41 -16.47
CA ALA A 194 -5.57 -9.81 -17.72
C ALA A 194 -5.37 -10.83 -18.85
N VAL A 195 -5.00 -12.08 -18.53
CA VAL A 195 -4.83 -13.17 -19.51
C VAL A 195 -6.18 -13.71 -19.97
N ASP A 196 -7.15 -13.85 -19.07
CA ASP A 196 -8.47 -14.43 -19.36
C ASP A 196 -9.44 -13.42 -20.02
N GLY A 197 -8.91 -12.53 -20.86
CA GLY A 197 -9.70 -11.52 -21.58
C GLY A 197 -10.39 -10.50 -20.66
N GLY A 198 -9.99 -10.42 -19.39
CA GLY A 198 -10.65 -9.58 -18.41
C GLY A 198 -11.90 -10.16 -17.79
N ASN A 199 -12.15 -11.47 -17.91
CA ASN A 199 -13.23 -12.11 -17.18
C ASN A 199 -12.79 -12.41 -15.74
N PRO A 200 -13.24 -11.65 -14.74
CA PRO A 200 -12.75 -11.82 -13.38
C PRO A 200 -13.25 -13.12 -12.73
N GLN A 201 -14.34 -13.70 -13.25
CA GLN A 201 -14.90 -14.96 -12.74
C GLN A 201 -14.10 -16.18 -13.23
N ALA A 202 -13.47 -16.09 -14.39
CA ALA A 202 -12.63 -17.17 -14.93
C ALA A 202 -11.37 -17.41 -14.07
N ALA A 203 -10.86 -16.36 -13.42
CA ALA A 203 -9.67 -16.42 -12.58
C ALA A 203 -9.86 -17.27 -11.31
N HIS A 204 -11.09 -17.51 -10.85
CA HIS A 204 -11.37 -18.32 -9.66
C HIS A 204 -11.33 -19.83 -9.91
N ALA A 205 -11.29 -20.28 -11.18
CA ALA A 205 -11.29 -21.70 -11.52
C ALA A 205 -9.89 -22.35 -11.48
N ARG A 206 -8.84 -21.62 -11.10
CA ARG A 206 -7.43 -22.06 -11.07
C ARG A 206 -6.79 -21.77 -9.72
#